data_AF-A0A0M2UZ55-F1
#
_entry.id   AF-A0A0M2UZ55-F1
#
_cell.length_a   1.000
_cell.length_b   1.000
_cell.length_c   1.000
_cell.angle_alpha   90.00
_cell.angle_beta   90.00
_cell.angle_gamma   90.00
#
_symmetry.space_group_name_H-M   'P 1'
#
loop_
_entity.id
_entity.type
_entity.pdbx_description
1 polymer ?
#
loop_
_entity_poly.entity_id
_entity_poly.type
_entity_poly.pdbx_seq_one_letter_code
_entity_poly.pdbx_strand_id
1 'polypeptide(L)'
;MAGITDDMIPVNATEENIVFLIRGELLQRYPNAIIYAQKAETQNGQRVKAPGLENQKYPIFKGTIKPDIYFLGFQLVPSQVRGVEDQGYFFVIEENPTGARFGLDAPDKKKEFDGWENLGWQDVFPDINDWNTVAPYIDLTQLEAKYSSTAAHFAHITFQPPFRALVHGSDMLPP
;
A
#
# COMPACT_ATOMS: atom_id res chain seq x y z
N MET A 1 -26.63 35.96 19.16
CA MET A 1 -25.67 34.89 19.50
C MET A 1 -26.23 33.60 18.92
N ALA A 2 -25.78 33.23 17.72
CA ALA A 2 -26.16 31.97 17.09
C ALA A 2 -25.21 30.88 17.62
N GLY A 3 -25.77 29.88 18.31
CA GLY A 3 -25.02 28.72 18.79
C GLY A 3 -24.59 27.87 17.61
N ILE A 4 -23.28 27.61 17.53
CA ILE A 4 -22.68 26.65 16.61
C ILE A 4 -23.14 25.27 17.07
N THR A 5 -24.02 24.64 16.29
CA THR A 5 -24.35 23.22 16.46
C THR A 5 -23.14 22.41 16.04
N ASP A 6 -22.53 21.78 17.03
CA ASP A 6 -21.49 20.78 16.91
C ASP A 6 -22.09 19.57 16.18
N ASP A 7 -21.87 19.49 14.85
CA ASP A 7 -22.17 18.33 14.00
C ASP A 7 -21.20 17.17 14.33
N MET A 8 -21.15 16.77 15.60
CA MET A 8 -20.56 15.51 15.98
C MET A 8 -21.45 14.40 15.43
N ILE A 9 -20.94 13.70 14.43
CA ILE A 9 -21.50 12.43 13.96
C ILE A 9 -21.79 11.57 15.19
N PRO A 10 -23.03 11.12 15.41
CA PRO A 10 -23.36 10.32 16.57
C PRO A 10 -22.57 9.01 16.50
N VAL A 11 -21.57 8.89 17.37
CA VAL A 11 -20.95 7.60 17.68
C VAL A 11 -22.02 6.78 18.40
N ASN A 12 -22.73 5.93 17.68
CA ASN A 12 -23.67 4.98 18.27
C ASN A 12 -22.86 4.02 19.17
N ALA A 13 -22.87 4.29 20.47
CA ALA A 13 -22.14 3.52 21.50
C ALA A 13 -22.65 2.09 21.70
N THR A 14 -23.66 1.66 20.93
CA THR A 14 -24.26 0.32 20.97
C THR A 14 -23.68 -0.65 19.94
N GLU A 15 -22.84 -0.18 19.00
CA GLU A 15 -22.15 -1.05 18.03
C GLU A 15 -20.70 -1.28 18.47
N GLU A 16 -20.29 -2.56 18.49
CA GLU A 16 -18.92 -2.95 18.83
C GLU A 16 -17.92 -2.41 17.80
N ASN A 17 -17.32 -1.25 18.05
CA ASN A 17 -16.29 -0.71 17.17
C ASN A 17 -14.92 -1.31 17.50
N ILE A 18 -14.14 -1.58 16.46
CA ILE A 18 -12.76 -2.05 16.62
C ILE A 18 -11.76 -0.90 16.72
N VAL A 19 -10.72 -1.11 17.53
CA VAL A 19 -9.54 -0.25 17.60
C VAL A 19 -8.34 -1.04 17.09
N PHE A 20 -7.74 -0.57 16.01
CA PHE A 20 -6.52 -1.14 15.46
C PHE A 20 -5.30 -0.52 16.15
N LEU A 21 -4.51 -1.36 16.81
CA LEU A 21 -3.30 -0.95 17.54
C LEU A 21 -2.07 -1.34 16.73
N ILE A 22 -1.21 -0.36 16.43
CA ILE A 22 0.05 -0.56 15.73
C ILE A 22 1.16 -0.14 16.67
N ARG A 23 2.07 -1.08 16.98
CA ARG A 23 3.37 -0.76 17.58
C ARG A 23 4.45 -0.91 16.53
N GLY A 24 5.24 0.13 16.31
CA GLY A 24 6.43 0.00 15.48
C GLY A 24 7.03 1.31 15.04
N GLU A 25 8.33 1.25 14.71
CA GLU A 25 9.10 2.38 14.20
C GLU A 25 8.62 2.88 12.83
N LEU A 26 7.85 2.05 12.10
CA LEU A 26 7.33 2.41 10.77
C LEU A 26 6.55 3.73 10.82
N LEU A 27 5.63 3.88 11.79
CA LEU A 27 4.82 5.09 11.90
C LEU A 27 5.58 6.25 12.56
N GLN A 28 6.69 6.00 13.24
CA GLN A 28 7.62 7.05 13.65
C GLN A 28 8.37 7.62 12.44
N ARG A 29 8.83 6.76 11.52
CA ARG A 29 9.52 7.18 10.29
C ARG A 29 8.55 7.81 9.28
N TYR A 30 7.31 7.32 9.22
CA TYR A 30 6.27 7.79 8.32
C TYR A 30 5.01 8.24 9.09
N PRO A 31 5.07 9.37 9.81
CA PRO A 31 3.93 9.85 10.62
C PRO A 31 2.69 10.20 9.78
N ASN A 32 2.92 10.52 8.51
CA ASN A 32 1.91 10.88 7.52
C ASN A 32 1.37 9.67 6.73
N ALA A 33 1.73 8.44 7.11
CA ALA A 33 1.19 7.24 6.47
C ALA A 33 -0.35 7.25 6.48
N ILE A 34 -0.93 6.89 5.35
CA ILE A 34 -2.37 6.74 5.16
C ILE A 34 -2.75 5.36 5.67
N ILE A 35 -3.72 5.30 6.59
CA ILE A 35 -4.16 4.03 7.17
C ILE A 35 -5.67 3.95 7.04
N TYR A 36 -6.16 2.86 6.46
CA TYR A 36 -7.58 2.64 6.21
C TYR A 36 -7.90 1.14 6.14
N ALA A 37 -9.18 0.80 6.28
CA ALA A 37 -9.68 -0.55 6.03
C ALA A 37 -10.23 -0.63 4.61
N GLN A 38 -9.81 -1.64 3.84
CA GLN A 38 -10.28 -1.90 2.47
C GLN A 38 -11.08 -3.19 2.47
N LYS A 39 -12.30 -3.17 1.90
CA LYS A 39 -13.12 -4.39 1.79
C LYS A 39 -12.37 -5.44 0.98
N ALA A 40 -12.42 -6.69 1.43
CA ALA A 40 -11.91 -7.83 0.69
C ALA A 40 -12.98 -8.38 -0.27
N GLU A 41 -12.54 -8.98 -1.36
CA GLU A 41 -13.36 -9.78 -2.26
C GLU A 41 -12.61 -11.07 -2.62
N THR A 42 -13.32 -12.04 -3.20
CA THR A 42 -12.71 -13.27 -3.68
C THR A 42 -12.45 -13.16 -5.17
N GLN A 43 -11.18 -13.32 -5.56
CA GLN A 43 -10.77 -13.44 -6.95
C GLN A 43 -9.93 -14.71 -7.11
N ASN A 44 -10.32 -15.58 -8.04
CA ASN A 44 -9.63 -16.85 -8.30
C ASN A 44 -9.42 -17.73 -7.04
N GLY A 45 -10.39 -17.71 -6.11
CA GLY A 45 -10.33 -18.46 -4.86
C GLY A 45 -9.41 -17.87 -3.79
N GLN A 46 -8.82 -16.70 -4.03
CA GLN A 46 -8.00 -15.97 -3.06
C GLN A 46 -8.68 -14.69 -2.62
N ARG A 47 -8.46 -14.28 -1.38
CA ARG A 47 -8.89 -12.96 -0.88
C ARG A 47 -7.98 -11.89 -1.47
N VAL A 48 -8.58 -10.94 -2.17
CA VAL A 48 -7.91 -9.76 -2.70
C VAL A 48 -8.64 -8.51 -2.21
N LYS A 49 -8.01 -7.35 -2.36
CA LYS A 49 -8.69 -6.07 -2.08
C LYS A 49 -9.76 -5.81 -3.14
N ALA A 50 -10.98 -5.52 -2.72
CA ALA A 50 -12.00 -5.02 -3.62
C ALA A 50 -11.53 -3.69 -4.24
N PRO A 51 -11.66 -3.48 -5.56
CA PRO A 51 -11.29 -2.21 -6.18
C PRO A 51 -12.25 -1.08 -5.73
N GLY A 52 -11.86 0.17 -5.96
CA GLY A 52 -12.72 1.34 -5.69
C GLY A 52 -12.51 2.00 -4.32
N LEU A 53 -12.76 3.31 -4.29
CA LEU A 53 -12.61 4.17 -3.10
C LEU A 53 -13.79 4.02 -2.15
N GLU A 54 -14.97 3.66 -2.67
CA GLU A 54 -16.18 3.36 -1.92
C GLU A 54 -16.02 2.16 -0.96
N ASN A 55 -15.06 1.29 -1.25
CA ASN A 55 -14.70 0.14 -0.43
C ASN A 55 -13.66 0.48 0.65
N GLN A 56 -13.26 1.75 0.78
CA GLN A 56 -12.35 2.26 1.80
C GLN A 56 -13.09 2.85 2.98
N LYS A 57 -12.71 2.43 4.19
CA LYS A 57 -13.16 3.01 5.44
C LYS A 57 -11.97 3.60 6.17
N TYR A 58 -12.00 4.92 6.39
CA TYR A 58 -10.99 5.64 7.14
C TYR A 58 -11.30 5.59 8.65
N PRO A 59 -10.27 5.71 9.52
CA PRO A 59 -10.47 5.74 10.95
C PRO A 59 -11.27 6.98 11.37
N ILE A 60 -12.23 6.78 12.27
CA ILE A 60 -13.05 7.86 12.85
C ILE A 60 -12.30 8.64 13.94
N PHE A 61 -11.25 8.04 14.51
CA PHE A 61 -10.30 8.73 15.36
C PHE A 61 -8.92 8.09 15.27
N LYS A 62 -7.88 8.89 15.50
CA LYS A 62 -6.47 8.47 15.55
C LYS A 62 -5.82 9.10 16.77
N GLY A 63 -4.99 8.33 17.46
CA GLY A 63 -4.12 8.86 18.50
C GLY A 63 -2.81 8.09 18.61
N THR A 64 -1.90 8.66 19.39
CA THR A 64 -0.56 8.10 19.59
C THR A 64 -0.23 8.12 21.08
N ILE A 65 0.25 6.99 21.58
CA ILE A 65 0.88 6.89 22.89
C ILE A 65 2.38 6.81 22.63
N LYS A 66 3.13 7.77 23.16
CA LYS A 66 4.58 7.79 23.02
C LYS A 66 5.19 6.52 23.66
N PRO A 67 6.29 5.97 23.12
CA PRO A 67 7.02 6.50 21.95
C PRO A 67 6.48 6.04 20.59
N ASP A 68 5.82 4.88 20.48
CA ASP A 68 5.66 4.17 19.21
C ASP A 68 4.30 3.44 19.02
N ILE A 69 3.30 3.75 19.84
CA ILE A 69 1.98 3.11 19.78
C ILE A 69 0.98 4.04 19.09
N TYR A 70 0.35 3.56 18.02
CA TYR A 70 -0.74 4.24 17.33
C TYR A 70 -2.02 3.43 17.50
N PHE A 71 -3.12 4.12 17.78
CA PHE A 71 -4.44 3.51 17.87
C PHE A 71 -5.40 4.22 16.92
N LEU A 72 -6.19 3.43 16.19
CA LEU A 72 -7.05 3.88 15.11
C LEU A 72 -8.42 3.24 15.29
N GLY A 73 -9.44 4.04 15.54
CA GLY A 73 -10.81 3.55 15.68
C GLY A 73 -11.50 3.44 14.34
N PHE A 74 -12.15 2.31 14.05
CA PHE A 74 -12.96 2.12 12.85
C PHE A 74 -14.41 1.82 13.23
N GLN A 75 -15.35 2.36 12.44
CA GLN A 75 -16.75 1.98 12.53
C GLN A 75 -16.99 0.65 11.81
N LEU A 76 -16.46 -0.41 12.41
CA LEU A 76 -16.45 -1.79 11.95
C LEU A 76 -16.57 -2.70 13.17
N VAL A 77 -17.35 -3.78 13.03
CA VAL A 77 -17.46 -4.81 14.06
C VAL A 77 -16.52 -5.99 13.80
N PRO A 78 -16.12 -6.77 14.83
CA PRO A 78 -15.19 -7.90 14.65
C PRO A 78 -15.61 -8.92 13.58
N SER A 79 -16.92 -9.23 13.47
CA SER A 79 -17.44 -10.17 12.46
C SER A 79 -17.25 -9.67 11.03
N GLN A 80 -17.43 -8.37 10.79
CA GLN A 80 -17.17 -7.72 9.51
C GLN A 80 -15.68 -7.75 9.17
N VAL A 81 -14.82 -7.50 10.15
CA VAL A 81 -13.37 -7.46 9.98
C VAL A 81 -12.81 -8.85 9.65
N ARG A 82 -13.28 -9.90 10.33
CA ARG A 82 -12.89 -11.29 10.05
C ARG A 82 -13.41 -11.82 8.72
N GLY A 83 -14.54 -11.28 8.23
CA GLY A 83 -15.25 -11.84 7.09
C GLY A 83 -15.99 -13.12 7.47
N VAL A 84 -16.89 -13.04 8.45
CA VAL A 84 -17.76 -14.16 8.84
C VAL A 84 -18.90 -14.34 7.82
N GLU A 85 -19.55 -13.25 7.44
CA GLU A 85 -20.64 -13.23 6.43
C GLU A 85 -20.13 -12.91 5.02
N ASP A 86 -19.05 -12.14 4.94
CA ASP A 86 -18.41 -11.62 3.71
C ASP A 86 -16.92 -12.00 3.68
N GLN A 87 -16.12 -11.42 2.78
CA GLN A 87 -14.67 -11.70 2.70
C GLN A 87 -13.81 -10.94 3.71
N GLY A 88 -14.38 -10.00 4.46
CA GLY A 88 -13.65 -9.27 5.50
C GLY A 88 -13.05 -7.94 5.03
N TYR A 89 -12.09 -7.44 5.81
CA TYR A 89 -11.35 -6.22 5.51
C TYR A 89 -9.84 -6.45 5.65
N PHE A 90 -9.09 -5.82 4.75
CA PHE A 90 -7.66 -5.60 4.92
C PHE A 90 -7.42 -4.26 5.60
N PHE A 91 -6.56 -4.21 6.61
CA PHE A 91 -5.99 -2.96 7.08
C PHE A 91 -4.80 -2.62 6.23
N VAL A 92 -4.89 -1.48 5.58
CA VAL A 92 -3.89 -0.98 4.64
C VAL A 92 -3.08 0.10 5.33
N ILE A 93 -1.76 -0.04 5.29
CA ILE A 93 -0.81 1.00 5.67
C ILE A 93 -0.09 1.40 4.39
N GLU A 94 -0.27 2.64 3.98
CA GLU A 94 0.25 3.19 2.73
C GLU A 94 1.11 4.43 2.97
N GLU A 95 2.22 4.52 2.25
CA GLU A 95 3.02 5.74 2.22
C GLU A 95 2.21 6.85 1.54
N ASN A 96 2.19 8.05 2.13
CA ASN A 96 1.56 9.20 1.49
C ASN A 96 2.31 9.52 0.19
N PRO A 97 1.65 9.49 -0.98
CA PRO A 97 2.30 9.79 -2.25
C PRO A 97 2.69 11.26 -2.29
N THR A 98 3.95 11.56 -1.99
CA THR A 98 4.50 12.93 -2.05
C THR A 98 4.85 13.38 -3.47
N GLY A 99 4.63 12.50 -4.46
CA GLY A 99 4.94 12.71 -5.88
C GLY A 99 5.27 11.39 -6.57
N ALA A 100 5.22 11.37 -7.90
CA ALA A 100 5.63 10.21 -8.69
C ALA A 100 7.15 9.99 -8.52
N ARG A 101 7.54 8.78 -8.14
CA ARG A 101 8.94 8.34 -8.10
C ARG A 101 9.19 7.47 -9.31
N PHE A 102 10.35 7.64 -9.93
CA PHE A 102 10.79 6.82 -11.04
C PHE A 102 12.18 6.24 -10.72
N GLY A 103 12.37 4.95 -10.97
CA GLY A 103 13.62 4.26 -10.73
C GLY A 103 13.49 2.75 -10.93
N LEU A 104 14.62 2.10 -11.10
CA LEU A 104 14.73 0.64 -11.15
C LEU A 104 15.31 0.11 -9.84
N ASP A 105 15.08 -1.16 -9.58
CA ASP A 105 15.57 -1.80 -8.36
C ASP A 105 17.09 -1.85 -8.30
N ALA A 106 17.60 -1.74 -7.08
CA ALA A 106 19.03 -1.86 -6.82
C ALA A 106 19.53 -3.22 -7.32
N PRO A 107 20.76 -3.26 -7.84
CA PRO A 107 21.28 -4.48 -8.42
C PRO A 107 21.38 -5.63 -7.43
N ASP A 108 20.80 -6.75 -7.83
CA ASP A 108 20.97 -8.07 -7.22
C ASP A 108 21.70 -8.98 -8.22
N LYS A 109 21.80 -10.28 -7.94
CA LYS A 109 22.23 -11.28 -8.92
C LYS A 109 21.38 -11.16 -10.18
N LYS A 110 22.02 -11.15 -11.36
CA LYS A 110 21.34 -11.14 -12.65
C LYS A 110 20.34 -12.31 -12.70
N LYS A 111 19.06 -11.98 -12.81
CA LYS A 111 17.95 -12.94 -12.98
C LYS A 111 17.56 -12.95 -14.46
N GLU A 112 16.90 -14.01 -14.89
CA GLU A 112 16.20 -13.98 -16.17
C GLU A 112 15.08 -12.94 -16.08
N PHE A 113 14.82 -12.24 -17.19
CA PHE A 113 13.74 -11.26 -17.25
C PHE A 113 12.39 -11.97 -17.01
N ASP A 114 11.69 -11.61 -15.93
CA ASP A 114 10.46 -12.26 -15.49
C ASP A 114 9.24 -11.31 -15.45
N GLY A 115 9.44 -10.04 -15.83
CA GLY A 115 8.38 -9.03 -15.89
C GLY A 115 8.93 -7.60 -15.86
N TRP A 116 8.17 -6.65 -16.39
CA TRP A 116 8.55 -5.22 -16.37
C TRP A 116 8.57 -4.64 -14.96
N GLU A 117 7.73 -5.19 -14.08
CA GLU A 117 7.62 -4.85 -12.67
C GLU A 117 8.86 -5.22 -11.83
N ASN A 118 9.70 -6.14 -12.34
CA ASN A 118 10.90 -6.62 -11.65
C ASN A 118 12.20 -6.13 -12.30
N LEU A 119 12.10 -5.11 -13.17
CA LEU A 119 13.24 -4.56 -13.89
C LEU A 119 14.22 -3.89 -12.91
N GLY A 120 15.45 -4.37 -12.85
CA GLY A 120 16.51 -3.80 -12.03
C GLY A 120 17.58 -3.09 -12.84
N TRP A 121 18.45 -2.34 -12.16
CA TRP A 121 19.59 -1.70 -12.82
C TRP A 121 20.55 -2.69 -13.49
N GLN A 122 20.62 -3.94 -13.01
CA GLN A 122 21.42 -5.02 -13.61
C GLN A 122 20.95 -5.46 -15.00
N ASP A 123 19.69 -5.16 -15.36
CA ASP A 123 19.12 -5.50 -16.66
C ASP A 123 19.38 -4.40 -17.69
N VAL A 124 19.76 -3.21 -17.23
CA VAL A 124 20.11 -2.05 -18.04
C VAL A 124 21.61 -1.98 -18.32
N PHE A 125 22.45 -2.33 -17.34
CA PHE A 125 23.90 -2.26 -17.47
C PHE A 125 24.53 -3.61 -17.82
N PRO A 126 25.45 -3.67 -18.81
CA PRO A 126 26.22 -4.89 -19.10
C PRO A 126 27.09 -5.36 -17.92
N ASP A 127 27.64 -4.41 -17.15
CA ASP A 127 28.36 -4.64 -15.90
C ASP A 127 27.92 -3.59 -14.87
N ILE A 128 27.39 -4.06 -13.74
CA ILE A 128 26.92 -3.21 -12.65
C ILE A 128 28.05 -2.57 -11.84
N ASN A 129 29.25 -3.14 -11.90
CA ASN A 129 30.41 -2.64 -11.14
C ASN A 129 31.17 -1.54 -11.87
N ASP A 130 30.82 -1.26 -13.14
CA ASP A 130 31.42 -0.20 -13.94
C ASP A 130 30.38 0.89 -14.28
N TRP A 131 30.10 1.74 -13.30
CA TRP A 131 29.24 2.92 -13.49
C TRP A 131 29.82 3.97 -14.46
N ASN A 132 31.08 3.84 -14.88
CA ASN A 132 31.72 4.77 -15.81
C ASN A 132 31.52 4.37 -17.27
N THR A 133 31.21 3.11 -17.56
CA THR A 133 30.64 2.69 -18.85
C THR A 133 29.12 2.88 -18.82
N VAL A 134 28.67 4.14 -18.73
CA VAL A 134 27.28 4.46 -19.02
C VAL A 134 27.03 4.04 -20.45
N ALA A 135 26.31 2.92 -20.65
CA ALA A 135 25.87 2.53 -21.96
C ALA A 135 25.13 3.75 -22.57
N PRO A 136 25.52 4.24 -23.75
CA PRO A 136 24.93 5.46 -24.33
C PRO A 136 23.44 5.29 -24.62
N TYR A 137 22.96 4.06 -24.58
CA TYR A 137 21.56 3.68 -24.68
C TYR A 137 21.30 2.43 -23.84
N ILE A 138 20.08 2.30 -23.34
CA ILE A 138 19.57 1.07 -22.73
C ILE A 138 19.22 0.11 -23.86
N ASP A 139 19.86 -1.06 -23.92
CA ASP A 139 19.56 -2.07 -24.93
C ASP A 139 18.33 -2.91 -24.54
N LEU A 140 17.14 -2.33 -24.77
CA LEU A 140 15.86 -2.98 -24.51
C LEU A 140 15.51 -4.09 -25.52
N THR A 141 16.35 -4.31 -26.54
CA THR A 141 16.11 -5.40 -27.50
C THR A 141 16.30 -6.77 -26.86
N GLN A 142 17.04 -6.85 -25.76
CA GLN A 142 17.22 -8.06 -24.96
C GLN A 142 16.00 -8.41 -24.08
N LEU A 143 15.01 -7.51 -24.01
CA LEU A 143 13.85 -7.61 -23.10
C LEU A 143 12.54 -8.01 -23.81
N GLU A 144 12.58 -8.49 -25.05
CA GLU A 144 11.38 -8.79 -25.88
C GLU A 144 10.30 -7.68 -25.81
N ALA A 145 10.76 -6.42 -25.82
CA ALA A 145 9.94 -5.28 -25.43
C ALA A 145 8.91 -4.86 -26.50
N LYS A 146 7.76 -5.53 -26.55
CA LYS A 146 6.59 -5.09 -27.35
C LYS A 146 6.00 -3.76 -26.86
N TYR A 147 6.39 -3.30 -25.67
CA TYR A 147 5.78 -2.18 -24.95
C TYR A 147 6.64 -0.90 -24.90
N SER A 148 7.83 -0.79 -25.48
CA SER A 148 8.73 0.37 -25.24
C SER A 148 8.70 1.47 -26.31
N SER A 149 7.56 1.76 -26.94
CA SER A 149 7.49 2.71 -28.06
C SER A 149 7.23 4.18 -27.67
N THR A 150 6.86 4.49 -26.42
CA THR A 150 6.50 5.85 -26.00
C THR A 150 7.05 6.22 -24.63
N ALA A 151 7.20 7.52 -24.38
CA ALA A 151 7.58 8.05 -23.08
C ALA A 151 6.60 7.67 -21.95
N ALA A 152 5.32 7.46 -22.27
CA ALA A 152 4.32 7.00 -21.30
C ALA A 152 4.59 5.58 -20.83
N HIS A 153 5.05 4.69 -21.73
CA HIS A 153 5.43 3.33 -21.35
C HIS A 153 6.68 3.33 -20.45
N PHE A 154 7.69 4.14 -20.75
CA PHE A 154 8.86 4.31 -19.89
C PHE A 154 8.50 4.85 -18.50
N ALA A 155 7.61 5.84 -18.45
CA ALA A 155 7.11 6.34 -17.19
C ALA A 155 6.39 5.24 -16.40
N HIS A 156 5.55 4.44 -17.05
CA HIS A 156 4.86 3.32 -16.38
C HIS A 156 5.83 2.24 -15.86
N ILE A 157 6.81 1.83 -16.66
CA ILE A 157 7.81 0.81 -16.30
C ILE A 157 8.67 1.26 -15.13
N THR A 158 9.16 2.50 -15.17
CA THR A 158 10.04 3.02 -14.12
C THR A 158 9.29 3.56 -12.92
N PHE A 159 7.95 3.63 -12.96
CA PHE A 159 7.16 4.15 -11.86
C PHE A 159 7.31 3.26 -10.62
N GLN A 160 7.82 3.84 -9.54
CA GLN A 160 7.91 3.15 -8.27
C GLN A 160 6.61 3.35 -7.49
N PRO A 161 5.80 2.29 -7.30
CA PRO A 161 4.57 2.41 -6.53
C PRO A 161 4.91 2.78 -5.08
N PRO A 162 4.10 3.63 -4.43
CA PRO A 162 4.27 3.90 -3.01
C PRO A 162 4.15 2.60 -2.20
N PHE A 163 4.91 2.51 -1.11
CA PHE A 163 4.86 1.35 -0.24
C PHE A 163 3.43 1.15 0.29
N ARG A 164 2.95 -0.09 0.23
CA ARG A 164 1.65 -0.48 0.77
C ARG A 164 1.72 -1.87 1.39
N ALA A 165 1.37 -1.96 2.67
CA ALA A 165 1.17 -3.22 3.37
C ALA A 165 -0.33 -3.47 3.57
N LEU A 166 -0.76 -4.71 3.35
CA LEU A 166 -2.13 -5.16 3.59
C LEU A 166 -2.09 -6.36 4.53
N VAL A 167 -2.84 -6.28 5.62
CA VAL A 167 -2.99 -7.40 6.56
C VAL A 167 -4.47 -7.63 6.80
N HIS A 168 -4.89 -8.89 6.65
CA HIS A 168 -6.30 -9.22 6.76
C HIS A 168 -6.76 -9.24 8.23
N GLY A 169 -8.00 -8.83 8.47
CA GLY A 169 -8.56 -8.75 9.83
C GLY A 169 -8.61 -10.08 10.58
N SER A 170 -8.70 -11.21 9.88
CA SER A 170 -8.61 -12.55 10.48
C SER A 170 -7.26 -12.84 11.14
N ASP A 171 -6.19 -12.19 10.67
CA ASP A 171 -4.83 -12.46 11.13
C ASP A 171 -4.47 -11.59 12.34
N MET A 172 -5.31 -10.61 12.65
CA MET A 172 -5.12 -9.65 13.75
C MET A 172 -6.00 -9.91 14.96
N LEU A 173 -7.15 -10.54 14.74
CA LEU A 173 -8.12 -10.80 15.78
C LEU A 173 -7.84 -12.17 16.41
N PRO A 174 -7.85 -12.29 17.75
CA PRO A 174 -7.76 -13.60 18.40
C PRO A 174 -8.90 -14.50 17.90
N PRO A 175 -8.70 -15.84 17.87
CA PRO A 175 -9.72 -16.79 17.42
C PRO A 175 -11.03 -16.68 18.21
#